data_AF-A0A848YVD8-F1
#
_entry.id   AF-A0A848YVD8-F1
#
_cell.length_a   1.000
_cell.length_b   1.000
_cell.length_c   1.000
_cell.angle_alpha   90.00
_cell.angle_beta   90.00
_cell.angle_gamma   90.00
#
_symmetry.space_group_name_H-M   'P 1'
#
loop_
_entity.id
_entity.type
_entity.pdbx_description
1 polymer ?
#
loop_
_entity_poly.entity_id
_entity_poly.type
_entity_poly.pdbx_seq_one_letter_code
_entity_poly.pdbx_strand_id
1 'polypeptide(L)'
;MKFGNTIHGFLGLILVLSLTIMAGCGGGSGSGSSGDIGDDPIEPAFNTSDFSNPAMIDNPYHPLTPGVVTAYRADTEDGLETIVVEVLTDTRTVAGIDCVVVRDRVFLDDLLMEDTHDWYAQDDAGNVWYMGEDVINYEYDDDGNLIETNSDGAWEAGLDVAGAGSIAEPGILIKAVPVVGDSYQQEYYATEAEDMAEVVETGLSVTLSDGSAYQDVVKTREWNPLEEGSDEFKYFAAGTGLLKEASADGEEVVELKGVFLTGIDMVPDLGAAVFTAPGTIDHDLLPLTPGSTLTYEAETEDGTETIIVEVLHGTRVVAGVSCVIVRDTVTLDGVLIEDTFDWFAQDDGGNIWYMGEEVVNYVYDDDGNLIETNDDGSWEAGVDGALPGIQIKEMTVAGDSYYQEYYPDEAEDMAMVVALALDVEMADGTIYEDCLQTIEWNPLEPETLEYKYYAPGVGLVKEALVGSDEETVELVTG
;
A
#
# COMPACT_ATOMS: atom_id res chain seq x y z
N MET A 1 -17.62 37.68 10.41
CA MET A 1 -16.30 37.97 9.83
C MET A 1 -15.77 36.62 9.41
N LYS A 2 -15.60 36.44 8.10
CA LYS A 2 -15.06 35.22 7.51
C LYS A 2 -13.60 35.07 7.94
N PHE A 3 -13.24 33.94 8.50
CA PHE A 3 -11.89 33.41 8.45
C PHE A 3 -12.06 32.08 7.72
N GLY A 4 -11.64 32.05 6.46
CA GLY A 4 -11.35 30.79 5.80
C GLY A 4 -9.93 30.45 6.23
N ASN A 5 -9.76 29.28 6.83
CA ASN A 5 -8.45 28.66 6.89
C ASN A 5 -8.26 28.01 5.51
N THR A 6 -7.15 28.35 4.89
CA THR A 6 -6.62 27.67 3.73
C THR A 6 -5.99 26.38 4.26
N ILE A 7 -6.43 25.23 3.75
CA ILE A 7 -5.73 23.95 3.88
C ILE A 7 -4.32 24.19 3.31
N HIS A 8 -3.28 23.87 4.09
CA HIS A 8 -1.90 24.00 3.61
C HIS A 8 -1.60 22.77 2.73
N GLY A 9 -0.61 22.87 1.84
CA GLY A 9 -0.47 21.97 0.70
C GLY A 9 -0.04 20.57 1.12
N PHE A 10 -0.73 19.57 0.56
CA PHE A 10 -0.33 18.17 0.53
C PHE A 10 0.91 18.00 -0.34
N LEU A 11 1.92 17.29 0.18
CA LEU A 11 2.86 16.55 -0.66
C LEU A 11 2.33 15.11 -0.76
N GLY A 12 1.38 14.92 -1.68
CA GLY A 12 1.02 13.58 -2.12
C GLY A 12 2.23 12.95 -2.80
N LEU A 13 2.59 11.72 -2.44
CA LEU A 13 3.44 10.88 -3.27
C LEU A 13 2.72 10.66 -4.61
N ILE A 14 2.90 11.58 -5.54
CA ILE A 14 2.39 11.43 -6.90
C ILE A 14 3.58 10.97 -7.71
N LEU A 15 3.50 9.76 -8.27
CA LEU A 15 4.65 9.09 -8.87
C LEU A 15 5.39 9.99 -9.88
N VAL A 16 4.73 10.99 -10.50
CA VAL A 16 5.39 12.12 -11.20
C VAL A 16 4.49 13.38 -11.27
N LEU A 17 3.86 13.86 -10.19
CA LEU A 17 3.21 15.17 -10.26
C LEU A 17 3.09 15.85 -8.88
N SER A 18 4.13 16.54 -8.43
CA SER A 18 3.96 17.48 -7.31
C SER A 18 2.99 18.61 -7.75
N LEU A 19 1.71 18.54 -7.38
CA LEU A 19 0.75 19.63 -7.60
C LEU A 19 0.38 20.29 -6.27
N THR A 20 1.29 21.08 -5.71
CA THR A 20 0.98 21.90 -4.54
C THR A 20 0.10 23.10 -4.96
N ILE A 21 -1.20 23.04 -4.69
CA ILE A 21 -2.10 24.18 -4.95
C ILE A 21 -1.84 25.30 -3.94
N MET A 22 -0.97 26.26 -4.26
CA MET A 22 -0.78 27.49 -3.47
C MET A 22 -1.39 28.74 -4.14
N ALA A 23 -2.52 29.20 -3.57
CA ALA A 23 -3.13 30.48 -3.91
C ALA A 23 -2.47 31.68 -3.17
N GLY A 24 -1.67 32.49 -3.88
CA GLY A 24 -1.79 33.96 -3.78
C GLY A 24 -0.59 34.84 -3.32
N CYS A 25 0.07 35.45 -4.31
CA CYS A 25 0.53 36.86 -4.41
C CYS A 25 1.43 37.51 -3.32
N GLY A 26 2.67 37.87 -3.71
CA GLY A 26 3.43 38.94 -3.07
C GLY A 26 4.82 39.22 -3.66
N GLY A 27 4.91 40.03 -4.70
CA GLY A 27 6.18 40.33 -5.40
C GLY A 27 7.26 41.04 -4.57
N GLY A 28 8.52 40.67 -4.81
CA GLY A 28 9.70 41.37 -4.33
C GLY A 28 10.97 40.93 -5.04
N SER A 29 11.45 41.73 -6.00
CA SER A 29 12.69 41.45 -6.76
C SER A 29 13.93 41.51 -5.86
N GLY A 30 14.68 40.40 -5.80
CA GLY A 30 15.99 40.32 -5.17
C GLY A 30 16.97 39.52 -6.04
N SER A 31 17.86 40.22 -6.76
CA SER A 31 18.94 39.62 -7.56
C SER A 31 20.02 39.05 -6.64
N GLY A 32 20.08 37.73 -6.48
CA GLY A 32 21.17 36.97 -5.88
C GLY A 32 21.89 36.13 -6.94
N SER A 33 23.23 36.20 -6.95
CA SER A 33 24.13 35.55 -7.91
C SER A 33 24.10 34.03 -7.78
N SER A 34 23.70 33.33 -8.85
CA SER A 34 23.77 31.87 -8.98
C SER A 34 25.23 31.37 -9.01
N GLY A 35 25.49 30.35 -8.21
CA GLY A 35 26.63 29.45 -8.35
C GLY A 35 26.25 28.35 -9.33
N ASP A 36 27.10 28.18 -10.33
CA ASP A 36 27.00 27.26 -11.47
C ASP A 36 27.06 25.79 -11.01
N ILE A 37 25.96 25.04 -11.14
CA ILE A 37 25.89 23.57 -11.08
C ILE A 37 24.96 23.10 -12.22
N GLY A 38 25.51 22.33 -13.17
CA GLY A 38 24.81 21.40 -14.05
C GLY A 38 24.10 21.99 -15.27
N ASP A 39 24.27 21.38 -16.45
CA ASP A 39 23.58 21.76 -17.69
C ASP A 39 22.04 21.63 -17.55
N ASP A 40 21.26 22.43 -18.32
CA ASP A 40 19.79 22.30 -18.38
C ASP A 40 19.40 20.83 -18.66
N PRO A 41 18.34 20.29 -18.01
CA PRO A 41 17.89 18.92 -18.19
C PRO A 41 17.66 18.60 -19.68
N ILE A 42 18.13 17.43 -20.11
CA ILE A 42 18.10 17.05 -21.52
C ILE A 42 16.70 16.53 -21.86
N GLU A 43 16.03 17.18 -22.80
CA GLU A 43 14.83 16.67 -23.48
C GLU A 43 15.16 15.33 -24.17
N PRO A 44 14.57 14.20 -23.72
CA PRO A 44 14.82 12.90 -24.31
C PRO A 44 14.31 12.83 -25.74
N ALA A 45 15.13 12.27 -26.65
CA ALA A 45 14.69 12.09 -28.03
C ALA A 45 13.69 10.92 -28.14
N PHE A 46 12.39 11.24 -28.15
CA PHE A 46 11.34 10.24 -28.29
C PHE A 46 11.18 9.76 -29.74
N ASN A 47 11.21 8.44 -29.94
CA ASN A 47 10.98 7.83 -31.24
C ASN A 47 10.26 6.49 -31.12
N THR A 48 9.07 6.42 -31.70
CA THR A 48 8.23 5.21 -31.66
C THR A 48 8.88 3.92 -32.19
N SER A 49 9.92 4.01 -33.03
CA SER A 49 10.63 2.82 -33.52
C SER A 49 11.49 2.13 -32.46
N ASP A 50 11.70 2.79 -31.33
CA ASP A 50 12.61 2.33 -30.28
C ASP A 50 11.85 1.54 -29.20
N PHE A 51 10.58 1.20 -29.44
CA PHE A 51 9.69 0.49 -28.52
C PHE A 51 9.18 -0.80 -29.17
N SER A 52 10.03 -1.82 -29.22
CA SER A 52 9.64 -3.11 -29.82
C SER A 52 8.73 -3.93 -28.91
N ASN A 53 8.77 -3.70 -27.58
CA ASN A 53 8.00 -4.44 -26.57
C ASN A 53 7.65 -3.55 -25.35
N PRO A 54 6.96 -2.42 -25.55
CA PRO A 54 6.87 -1.34 -24.56
C PRO A 54 6.16 -1.70 -23.25
N ALA A 55 5.18 -2.59 -23.29
CA ALA A 55 4.40 -2.98 -22.11
C ALA A 55 5.11 -4.02 -21.22
N MET A 56 6.32 -4.46 -21.57
CA MET A 56 7.12 -5.36 -20.74
C MET A 56 8.20 -4.55 -20.05
N ILE A 57 7.88 -4.03 -18.87
CA ILE A 57 8.75 -3.12 -18.13
C ILE A 57 9.53 -3.93 -17.09
N ASP A 58 10.71 -4.42 -17.50
CA ASP A 58 11.65 -5.20 -16.69
C ASP A 58 12.87 -4.38 -16.22
N ASN A 59 12.78 -3.05 -16.27
CA ASN A 59 13.81 -2.15 -15.78
C ASN A 59 14.20 -2.49 -14.33
N PRO A 60 15.51 -2.57 -14.02
CA PRO A 60 15.96 -2.99 -12.70
C PRO A 60 15.48 -2.09 -11.57
N TYR A 61 15.26 -0.80 -11.80
CA TYR A 61 14.94 0.20 -10.78
C TYR A 61 13.48 0.65 -10.80
N HIS A 62 12.70 0.21 -11.78
CA HIS A 62 11.26 0.47 -11.83
C HIS A 62 10.55 -0.66 -12.60
N PRO A 63 10.57 -1.89 -12.06
CA PRO A 63 9.88 -3.01 -12.69
C PRO A 63 8.36 -2.85 -12.51
N LEU A 64 7.61 -2.85 -13.61
CA LEU A 64 6.15 -2.78 -13.58
C LEU A 64 5.58 -4.09 -14.10
N THR A 65 5.52 -5.07 -13.20
CA THR A 65 4.91 -6.37 -13.49
C THR A 65 3.41 -6.29 -13.18
N PRO A 66 2.52 -6.58 -14.14
CA PRO A 66 1.08 -6.58 -13.88
C PRO A 66 0.69 -7.46 -12.68
N GLY A 67 -0.22 -6.95 -11.86
CA GLY A 67 -0.60 -7.51 -10.57
C GLY A 67 0.30 -7.06 -9.41
N VAL A 68 1.42 -6.37 -9.63
CA VAL A 68 2.16 -5.83 -8.47
C VAL A 68 1.35 -4.71 -7.82
N VAL A 69 1.21 -4.75 -6.50
CA VAL A 69 0.67 -3.65 -5.68
C VAL A 69 1.73 -3.22 -4.68
N THR A 70 1.93 -1.93 -4.52
CA THR A 70 2.85 -1.37 -3.52
C THR A 70 2.14 -0.36 -2.67
N ALA A 71 2.37 -0.41 -1.37
CA ALA A 71 1.82 0.55 -0.42
C ALA A 71 2.91 1.43 0.17
N TYR A 72 2.64 2.71 0.27
CA TYR A 72 3.51 3.72 0.86
C TYR A 72 2.75 4.49 1.94
N ARG A 73 3.50 5.14 2.83
CA ARG A 73 2.90 5.91 3.92
C ARG A 73 3.79 7.07 4.33
N ALA A 74 3.16 8.19 4.70
CA ALA A 74 3.79 9.37 5.29
C ALA A 74 2.94 9.95 6.41
N ASP A 75 3.60 10.34 7.51
CA ASP A 75 2.96 11.15 8.55
C ASP A 75 3.20 12.63 8.21
N THR A 76 2.14 13.35 7.83
CA THR A 76 2.22 14.75 7.37
C THR A 76 1.69 15.72 8.44
N GLU A 77 1.81 17.04 8.21
CA GLU A 77 1.17 18.02 9.11
C GLU A 77 -0.36 18.00 9.03
N ASP A 78 -0.91 17.55 7.89
CA ASP A 78 -2.35 17.55 7.61
C ASP A 78 -3.04 16.24 7.99
N GLY A 79 -2.28 15.17 8.22
CA GLY A 79 -2.80 13.86 8.62
C GLY A 79 -1.92 12.70 8.16
N LEU A 80 -2.46 11.50 8.28
CA LEU A 80 -1.83 10.30 7.78
C LEU A 80 -2.09 10.14 6.28
N GLU A 81 -1.03 10.17 5.48
CA GLU A 81 -1.10 9.85 4.06
C GLU A 81 -0.75 8.37 3.78
N THR A 82 -1.62 7.70 3.04
CA THR A 82 -1.42 6.33 2.53
C THR A 82 -1.55 6.34 1.01
N ILE A 83 -0.61 5.68 0.33
CA ILE A 83 -0.62 5.57 -1.13
C ILE A 83 -0.61 4.11 -1.55
N VAL A 84 -1.52 3.73 -2.45
CA VAL A 84 -1.61 2.39 -3.02
C VAL A 84 -1.42 2.47 -4.53
N VAL A 85 -0.34 1.85 -5.00
CA VAL A 85 0.06 1.83 -6.40
C VAL A 85 -0.14 0.41 -6.95
N GLU A 86 -0.96 0.26 -7.98
CA GLU A 86 -1.32 -1.02 -8.59
C GLU A 86 -0.91 -1.07 -10.06
N VAL A 87 -0.06 -2.03 -10.43
CA VAL A 87 0.26 -2.28 -11.84
C VAL A 87 -0.87 -3.10 -12.47
N LEU A 88 -1.71 -2.48 -13.29
CA LEU A 88 -2.86 -3.13 -13.88
C LEU A 88 -2.47 -4.09 -15.01
N THR A 89 -3.36 -5.03 -15.32
CA THR A 89 -3.22 -5.94 -16.48
C THR A 89 -3.62 -5.30 -17.81
N ASP A 90 -4.32 -4.16 -17.74
CA ASP A 90 -4.71 -3.38 -18.90
C ASP A 90 -3.53 -2.59 -19.48
N THR A 91 -3.65 -2.26 -20.77
CA THR A 91 -2.70 -1.39 -21.47
C THR A 91 -3.44 -0.24 -22.13
N ARG A 92 -2.78 0.90 -22.26
CA ARG A 92 -3.28 2.07 -23.00
C ARG A 92 -2.32 2.44 -24.11
N THR A 93 -2.84 2.64 -25.33
CA THR A 93 -2.01 3.17 -26.42
C THR A 93 -1.88 4.69 -26.30
N VAL A 94 -0.69 5.18 -25.96
CA VAL A 94 -0.35 6.61 -25.85
C VAL A 94 0.74 6.97 -26.87
N ALA A 95 0.55 8.04 -27.64
CA ALA A 95 1.45 8.44 -28.73
C ALA A 95 1.84 7.31 -29.72
N GLY A 96 1.01 6.27 -29.84
CA GLY A 96 1.25 5.09 -30.68
C GLY A 96 2.07 3.97 -30.03
N ILE A 97 2.31 4.03 -28.72
CA ILE A 97 3.02 3.05 -27.89
C ILE A 97 2.02 2.38 -26.95
N ASP A 98 2.07 1.06 -26.84
CA ASP A 98 1.25 0.33 -25.86
C ASP A 98 1.91 0.41 -24.48
N CYS A 99 1.32 1.20 -23.59
CA CYS A 99 1.81 1.50 -22.25
C CYS A 99 1.15 0.59 -21.20
N VAL A 100 1.92 0.24 -20.16
CA VAL A 100 1.39 -0.33 -18.92
C VAL A 100 0.57 0.75 -18.22
N VAL A 101 -0.60 0.38 -17.70
CA VAL A 101 -1.40 1.25 -16.84
C VAL A 101 -1.06 0.93 -15.39
N VAL A 102 -0.67 1.96 -14.63
CA VAL A 102 -0.48 1.88 -13.18
C VAL A 102 -1.56 2.76 -12.56
N ARG A 103 -2.29 2.23 -11.58
CA ARG A 103 -3.27 3.01 -10.82
C ARG A 103 -2.65 3.44 -9.51
N ASP A 104 -2.63 4.73 -9.26
CA ASP A 104 -2.16 5.32 -8.02
C ASP A 104 -3.38 5.90 -7.26
N ARG A 105 -3.46 5.64 -5.95
CA ARG A 105 -4.52 6.14 -5.08
C ARG A 105 -3.90 6.72 -3.83
N VAL A 106 -4.18 7.99 -3.57
CA VAL A 106 -3.71 8.72 -2.39
C VAL A 106 -4.88 8.92 -1.45
N PHE A 107 -4.68 8.56 -0.19
CA PHE A 107 -5.63 8.72 0.90
C PHE A 107 -5.03 9.62 1.97
N LEU A 108 -5.83 10.52 2.55
CA LEU A 108 -5.50 11.23 3.78
C LEU A 108 -6.58 10.94 4.81
N ASP A 109 -6.18 10.40 5.97
CA ASP A 109 -7.09 10.04 7.05
C ASP A 109 -8.33 9.32 6.48
N ASP A 110 -8.06 8.29 5.66
CA ASP A 110 -9.03 7.41 4.99
C ASP A 110 -9.88 8.05 3.87
N LEU A 111 -9.74 9.36 3.65
CA LEU A 111 -10.40 10.04 2.53
C LEU A 111 -9.58 9.89 1.25
N LEU A 112 -10.16 9.29 0.21
CA LEU A 112 -9.56 9.23 -1.12
C LEU A 112 -9.38 10.66 -1.67
N MET A 113 -8.14 11.13 -1.75
CA MET A 113 -7.75 12.46 -2.21
C MET A 113 -7.49 12.48 -3.71
N GLU A 114 -6.91 11.40 -4.24
CA GLU A 114 -6.53 11.28 -5.65
C GLU A 114 -6.69 9.84 -6.15
N ASP A 115 -7.19 9.66 -7.38
CA ASP A 115 -7.22 8.40 -8.12
C ASP A 115 -6.68 8.62 -9.53
N THR A 116 -5.47 8.15 -9.78
CA THR A 116 -4.67 8.43 -10.97
C THR A 116 -4.40 7.16 -11.76
N HIS A 117 -4.44 7.25 -13.09
CA HIS A 117 -4.01 6.19 -14.00
C HIS A 117 -2.82 6.64 -14.84
N ASP A 118 -1.62 6.31 -14.37
CA ASP A 118 -0.35 6.56 -15.02
C ASP A 118 -0.09 5.59 -16.18
N TRP A 119 0.61 6.08 -17.20
CA TRP A 119 1.00 5.28 -18.35
C TRP A 119 2.52 5.25 -18.51
N TYR A 120 3.09 4.05 -18.42
CA TYR A 120 4.52 3.83 -18.58
C TYR A 120 4.84 2.95 -19.78
N ALA A 121 6.00 3.16 -20.39
CA ALA A 121 6.51 2.29 -21.45
C ALA A 121 8.03 2.11 -21.33
N GLN A 122 8.55 0.93 -21.67
CA GLN A 122 9.99 0.68 -21.71
C GLN A 122 10.51 0.67 -23.16
N ASP A 123 11.57 1.43 -23.42
CA ASP A 123 12.24 1.41 -24.73
C ASP A 123 13.20 0.20 -24.89
N ASP A 124 13.71 -0.01 -26.10
CA ASP A 124 14.62 -1.09 -26.47
C ASP A 124 16.02 -0.95 -25.81
N ALA A 125 16.32 0.22 -25.22
CA ALA A 125 17.52 0.44 -24.41
C ALA A 125 17.29 0.13 -22.92
N GLY A 126 16.03 -0.10 -22.51
CA GLY A 126 15.59 -0.42 -21.17
C GLY A 126 15.21 0.78 -20.31
N ASN A 127 15.12 1.99 -20.87
CA ASN A 127 14.67 3.15 -20.10
C ASN A 127 13.16 3.10 -19.94
N VAL A 128 12.68 3.48 -18.75
CA VAL A 128 11.24 3.65 -18.50
C VAL A 128 10.87 5.08 -18.84
N TRP A 129 9.85 5.21 -19.68
CA TRP A 129 9.25 6.47 -20.11
C TRP A 129 7.94 6.67 -19.38
N TYR A 130 7.69 7.90 -18.95
CA TYR A 130 6.40 8.35 -18.45
C TYR A 130 5.64 9.04 -19.59
N MET A 131 4.45 8.52 -19.88
CA MET A 131 3.73 8.80 -21.12
C MET A 131 2.49 9.68 -20.90
N GLY A 132 2.10 9.88 -19.65
CA GLY A 132 0.96 10.68 -19.24
C GLY A 132 0.17 10.01 -18.11
N GLU A 133 -0.89 10.68 -17.72
CA GLU A 133 -1.79 10.32 -16.62
C GLU A 133 -3.22 10.82 -16.85
N ASP A 134 -4.18 10.11 -16.28
CA ASP A 134 -5.57 10.55 -16.12
C ASP A 134 -5.87 10.61 -14.63
N VAL A 135 -6.16 11.80 -14.12
CA VAL A 135 -6.24 12.10 -12.68
C VAL A 135 -7.66 12.48 -12.31
N ILE A 136 -8.13 11.99 -11.15
CA ILE A 136 -9.30 12.52 -10.47
C ILE A 136 -8.89 12.94 -9.07
N ASN A 137 -8.92 14.25 -8.82
CA ASN A 137 -8.73 14.84 -7.49
C ASN A 137 -10.08 14.99 -6.78
N TYR A 138 -10.10 14.76 -5.48
CA TYR A 138 -11.27 14.87 -4.61
C TYR A 138 -11.03 15.93 -3.53
N GLU A 139 -11.95 16.89 -3.40
CA GLU A 139 -11.88 17.93 -2.38
C GLU A 139 -13.02 17.74 -1.36
N TYR A 140 -12.69 17.72 -0.07
CA TYR A 140 -13.64 17.54 1.03
C TYR A 140 -13.72 18.78 1.92
N ASP A 141 -14.82 18.94 2.65
CA ASP A 141 -14.93 19.93 3.73
C ASP A 141 -14.38 19.39 5.07
N ASP A 142 -14.27 20.27 6.08
CA ASP A 142 -13.78 19.91 7.43
C ASP A 142 -14.59 18.80 8.11
N ASP A 143 -15.80 18.50 7.62
CA ASP A 143 -16.68 17.44 8.14
C ASP A 143 -16.58 16.15 7.27
N GLY A 144 -15.61 16.06 6.35
CA GLY A 144 -15.37 14.91 5.48
C GLY A 144 -16.36 14.77 4.31
N ASN A 145 -17.15 15.80 3.99
CA ASN A 145 -18.11 15.73 2.89
C ASN A 145 -17.47 16.17 1.57
N LEU A 146 -17.61 15.35 0.52
CA LEU A 146 -17.12 15.69 -0.81
C LEU A 146 -17.75 17.00 -1.33
N ILE A 147 -16.90 17.97 -1.62
CA ILE A 147 -17.24 19.28 -2.19
C ILE A 147 -17.28 19.19 -3.71
N GLU A 148 -16.17 18.80 -4.33
CA GLU A 148 -16.01 18.69 -5.78
C GLU A 148 -14.92 17.70 -6.20
N THR A 149 -14.88 17.44 -7.50
CA THR A 149 -13.80 16.69 -8.15
C THR A 149 -13.29 17.47 -9.35
N ASN A 150 -12.00 17.33 -9.66
CA ASN A 150 -11.39 17.90 -10.85
C ASN A 150 -10.37 16.91 -11.45
N SER A 151 -9.76 17.28 -12.57
CA SER A 151 -8.74 16.50 -13.27
C SER A 151 -7.51 17.35 -13.54
N ASP A 152 -7.20 18.27 -12.62
CA ASP A 152 -6.00 19.08 -12.69
C ASP A 152 -4.77 18.16 -12.56
N GLY A 153 -3.72 18.44 -13.33
CA GLY A 153 -2.56 17.56 -13.48
C GLY A 153 -2.60 16.71 -14.75
N ALA A 154 -3.75 16.11 -15.06
CA ALA A 154 -3.89 15.15 -16.16
C ALA A 154 -3.30 15.62 -17.51
N TRP A 155 -2.43 14.79 -18.11
CA TRP A 155 -1.80 15.04 -19.39
C TRP A 155 -1.56 13.75 -20.18
N GLU A 156 -1.45 13.86 -21.51
CA GLU A 156 -1.19 12.69 -22.37
C GLU A 156 -0.24 13.05 -23.51
N ALA A 157 0.89 12.33 -23.61
CA ALA A 157 1.87 12.53 -24.66
C ALA A 157 1.23 12.49 -26.06
N GLY A 158 1.52 13.50 -26.88
CA GLY A 158 0.99 13.66 -28.22
C GLY A 158 -0.36 14.37 -28.30
N LEU A 159 -0.95 14.80 -27.18
CA LEU A 159 -2.20 15.55 -27.10
C LEU A 159 -2.03 16.94 -26.46
N ASP A 160 -3.05 17.79 -26.64
CA ASP A 160 -3.23 19.11 -26.00
C ASP A 160 -4.51 19.02 -25.15
N VAL A 161 -4.44 18.27 -24.04
CA VAL A 161 -5.65 17.88 -23.28
C VAL A 161 -6.27 19.06 -22.53
N ALA A 162 -5.45 19.97 -22.01
CA ALA A 162 -5.90 21.19 -21.35
C ALA A 162 -6.24 22.34 -22.34
N GLY A 163 -5.87 22.21 -23.62
CA GLY A 163 -6.07 23.27 -24.61
C GLY A 163 -5.11 24.46 -24.42
N ALA A 164 -3.92 24.20 -23.89
CA ALA A 164 -2.85 25.17 -23.67
C ALA A 164 -2.22 25.65 -24.99
N GLY A 165 -2.44 24.92 -26.09
CA GLY A 165 -1.89 25.24 -27.41
C GLY A 165 -0.45 24.72 -27.63
N SER A 166 0.02 23.86 -26.73
CA SER A 166 1.21 23.01 -26.81
C SER A 166 0.75 21.55 -26.92
N ILE A 167 1.64 20.67 -27.37
CA ILE A 167 1.42 19.22 -27.31
C ILE A 167 2.31 18.70 -26.21
N ALA A 168 1.78 17.84 -25.34
CA ALA A 168 2.56 17.19 -24.31
C ALA A 168 3.56 16.20 -24.92
N GLU A 169 4.73 16.10 -24.32
CA GLU A 169 5.85 15.26 -24.74
C GLU A 169 6.24 14.33 -23.57
N PRO A 170 6.49 13.04 -23.83
CA PRO A 170 6.86 12.10 -22.78
C PRO A 170 8.32 12.32 -22.37
N GLY A 171 8.64 11.99 -21.12
CA GLY A 171 10.00 11.99 -20.61
C GLY A 171 10.47 10.62 -20.13
N ILE A 172 11.69 10.57 -19.63
CA ILE A 172 12.26 9.37 -19.00
C ILE A 172 11.98 9.46 -17.52
N LEU A 173 11.30 8.48 -16.93
CA LEU A 173 11.18 8.34 -15.48
C LEU A 173 12.53 7.92 -14.90
N ILE A 174 13.08 6.81 -15.42
CA ILE A 174 14.37 6.29 -14.98
C ILE A 174 15.10 5.56 -16.10
N LYS A 175 16.42 5.76 -16.16
CA LYS A 175 17.29 5.12 -17.15
C LYS A 175 17.54 3.65 -16.81
N ALA A 176 17.79 2.83 -17.84
CA ALA A 176 18.18 1.43 -17.67
C ALA A 176 19.48 1.25 -16.86
N VAL A 177 20.40 2.20 -17.04
CA VAL A 177 21.71 2.23 -16.39
C VAL A 177 21.93 3.66 -15.89
N PRO A 178 21.39 4.01 -14.71
CA PRO A 178 21.55 5.34 -14.13
C PRO A 178 23.03 5.65 -13.87
N VAL A 179 23.49 6.81 -14.32
CA VAL A 179 24.85 7.31 -14.04
C VAL A 179 24.73 8.64 -13.31
N VAL A 180 25.50 8.80 -12.23
CA VAL A 180 25.54 10.08 -11.50
C VAL A 180 25.81 11.26 -12.44
N GLY A 181 24.95 12.27 -12.36
CA GLY A 181 24.92 13.45 -13.23
C GLY A 181 24.09 13.30 -14.50
N ASP A 182 23.46 12.14 -14.72
CA ASP A 182 22.38 12.03 -15.71
C ASP A 182 21.24 12.95 -15.31
N SER A 183 20.86 13.89 -16.19
CA SER A 183 19.72 14.79 -15.99
C SER A 183 18.80 14.76 -17.21
N TYR A 184 17.50 14.69 -16.96
CA TYR A 184 16.48 14.47 -18.00
C TYR A 184 15.10 15.01 -17.57
N GLN A 185 14.26 15.32 -18.55
CA GLN A 185 12.83 15.57 -18.35
C GLN A 185 12.10 14.25 -18.09
N GLN A 186 11.20 14.24 -17.10
CA GLN A 186 10.26 13.15 -16.82
C GLN A 186 8.92 13.38 -17.53
N GLU A 187 8.53 14.65 -17.69
CA GLU A 187 7.36 15.07 -18.46
C GLU A 187 7.53 16.49 -19.00
N TYR A 188 6.77 16.80 -20.07
CA TYR A 188 6.70 18.17 -20.57
C TYR A 188 5.35 18.44 -21.24
N TYR A 189 4.57 19.32 -20.65
CA TYR A 189 3.38 19.91 -21.22
C TYR A 189 3.35 21.39 -20.83
N ALA A 190 3.84 22.24 -21.75
CA ALA A 190 4.15 23.63 -21.45
C ALA A 190 3.03 24.35 -20.66
N THR A 191 3.41 24.92 -19.51
CA THR A 191 2.56 25.62 -18.52
C THR A 191 1.57 24.76 -17.72
N GLU A 192 1.47 23.48 -18.01
CA GLU A 192 0.49 22.58 -17.40
C GLU A 192 1.17 21.48 -16.57
N ALA A 193 2.25 20.86 -17.07
CA ALA A 193 2.97 19.77 -16.40
C ALA A 193 4.46 19.81 -16.82
N GLU A 194 5.39 19.87 -15.88
CA GLU A 194 6.83 19.84 -16.16
C GLU A 194 7.56 19.24 -14.97
N ASP A 195 8.19 18.08 -15.12
CA ASP A 195 9.07 17.49 -14.10
C ASP A 195 10.42 17.07 -14.67
N MET A 196 11.43 17.14 -13.80
CA MET A 196 12.82 16.94 -14.12
C MET A 196 13.47 16.05 -13.07
N ALA A 197 14.41 15.20 -13.50
CA ALA A 197 15.22 14.40 -12.61
C ALA A 197 16.72 14.56 -12.88
N GLU A 198 17.52 14.43 -11.82
CA GLU A 198 18.96 14.24 -11.85
C GLU A 198 19.36 13.03 -11.00
N VAL A 199 20.10 12.08 -11.56
CA VAL A 199 20.70 10.99 -10.79
C VAL A 199 21.84 11.56 -9.95
N VAL A 200 21.67 11.62 -8.63
CA VAL A 200 22.66 12.21 -7.72
C VAL A 200 23.57 11.16 -7.07
N GLU A 201 23.08 9.93 -6.89
CA GLU A 201 23.88 8.84 -6.29
C GLU A 201 23.40 7.46 -6.77
N THR A 202 24.30 6.48 -6.78
CA THR A 202 24.03 5.09 -7.21
C THR A 202 24.77 4.09 -6.33
N GLY A 203 24.20 2.90 -6.13
CA GLY A 203 24.84 1.83 -5.35
C GLY A 203 24.75 2.05 -3.84
N LEU A 204 23.72 2.78 -3.41
CA LEU A 204 23.45 3.08 -2.01
C LEU A 204 22.92 1.84 -1.27
N SER A 205 23.11 1.84 0.05
CA SER A 205 22.35 1.01 0.99
C SER A 205 21.37 1.92 1.72
N VAL A 206 20.08 1.59 1.70
CA VAL A 206 19.02 2.36 2.38
C VAL A 206 18.34 1.45 3.39
N THR A 207 18.06 1.98 4.58
CA THR A 207 17.23 1.32 5.59
C THR A 207 16.04 2.24 5.86
N LEU A 208 14.82 1.71 5.73
CA LEU A 208 13.58 2.44 6.01
C LEU A 208 13.29 2.49 7.51
N SER A 209 12.29 3.28 7.90
CA SER A 209 11.87 3.46 9.30
C SER A 209 11.47 2.15 10.00
N ASP A 210 10.91 1.20 9.25
CA ASP A 210 10.53 -0.13 9.73
C ASP A 210 11.74 -1.09 9.92
N GLY A 211 12.95 -0.64 9.59
CA GLY A 211 14.18 -1.43 9.67
C GLY A 211 14.47 -2.31 8.45
N SER A 212 13.58 -2.35 7.45
CA SER A 212 13.83 -3.02 6.17
C SER A 212 15.02 -2.38 5.46
N ALA A 213 15.87 -3.21 4.85
CA ALA A 213 17.15 -2.76 4.31
C ALA A 213 17.37 -3.22 2.86
N TYR A 214 17.69 -2.25 2.01
CA TYR A 214 17.85 -2.40 0.58
C TYR A 214 19.26 -2.06 0.13
N GLN A 215 19.69 -2.67 -0.96
CA GLN A 215 21.02 -2.51 -1.56
C GLN A 215 20.87 -2.10 -3.02
N ASP A 216 21.98 -1.65 -3.60
CA ASP A 216 22.04 -1.21 -4.99
C ASP A 216 21.00 -0.11 -5.29
N VAL A 217 20.80 0.83 -4.37
CA VAL A 217 19.80 1.90 -4.52
C VAL A 217 20.33 3.06 -5.36
N VAL A 218 19.48 3.61 -6.22
CA VAL A 218 19.69 4.84 -7.00
C VAL A 218 18.91 5.97 -6.35
N LYS A 219 19.58 7.10 -6.15
CA LYS A 219 18.95 8.33 -5.64
C LYS A 219 18.86 9.34 -6.77
N THR A 220 17.66 9.82 -7.04
CA THR A 220 17.39 10.96 -7.92
C THR A 220 17.08 12.20 -7.07
N ARG A 221 17.39 13.37 -7.61
CA ARG A 221 16.79 14.64 -7.22
C ARG A 221 15.76 14.98 -8.27
N GLU A 222 14.55 15.31 -7.87
CA GLU A 222 13.45 15.65 -8.78
C GLU A 222 12.94 17.06 -8.47
N TRP A 223 12.47 17.79 -9.48
CA TRP A 223 11.92 19.14 -9.32
C TRP A 223 10.98 19.53 -10.46
N ASN A 224 10.01 20.36 -10.13
CA ASN A 224 9.04 20.92 -11.06
C ASN A 224 9.39 22.38 -11.41
N PRO A 225 9.73 22.72 -12.67
CA PRO A 225 10.05 24.11 -13.07
C PRO A 225 8.89 25.11 -12.95
N LEU A 226 7.65 24.65 -12.86
CA LEU A 226 6.47 25.50 -12.67
C LEU A 226 6.26 25.84 -11.19
N GLU A 227 6.93 25.14 -10.27
CA GLU A 227 6.80 25.31 -8.84
C GLU A 227 8.14 25.66 -8.17
N GLU A 228 8.21 26.80 -7.48
CA GLU A 228 9.41 27.16 -6.71
C GLU A 228 9.47 26.34 -5.41
N GLY A 229 10.53 25.55 -5.23
CA GLY A 229 10.78 24.81 -3.98
C GLY A 229 10.31 23.36 -4.00
N SER A 230 9.84 22.85 -5.14
CA SER A 230 9.45 21.46 -5.42
C SER A 230 10.62 20.46 -5.45
N ASP A 231 11.76 20.80 -4.85
CA ASP A 231 12.92 19.93 -4.83
C ASP A 231 12.67 18.73 -3.89
N GLU A 232 12.78 17.53 -4.43
CA GLU A 232 12.64 16.28 -3.68
C GLU A 232 13.72 15.27 -4.06
N PHE A 233 13.76 14.16 -3.33
CA PHE A 233 14.64 13.04 -3.60
C PHE A 233 13.88 11.71 -3.58
N LYS A 234 13.90 11.00 -4.70
CA LYS A 234 13.41 9.62 -4.81
C LYS A 234 14.54 8.60 -4.72
N TYR A 235 14.24 7.45 -4.13
CA TYR A 235 15.18 6.35 -3.90
C TYR A 235 14.63 5.06 -4.51
N PHE A 236 15.29 4.56 -5.56
CA PHE A 236 14.86 3.38 -6.30
C PHE A 236 15.79 2.19 -6.06
N ALA A 237 15.26 1.08 -5.56
CA ALA A 237 16.02 -0.15 -5.34
C ALA A 237 15.88 -1.14 -6.49
N ALA A 238 16.98 -1.85 -6.75
CA ALA A 238 17.01 -2.90 -7.76
C ALA A 238 16.03 -4.03 -7.42
N GLY A 239 15.09 -4.32 -8.33
CA GLY A 239 14.07 -5.36 -8.23
C GLY A 239 12.81 -4.97 -7.45
N THR A 240 12.80 -3.81 -6.80
CA THR A 240 11.68 -3.34 -5.97
C THR A 240 11.01 -2.11 -6.56
N GLY A 241 11.77 -1.16 -7.11
CA GLY A 241 11.21 0.13 -7.52
C GLY A 241 11.44 1.22 -6.49
N LEU A 242 10.51 2.17 -6.43
CA LEU A 242 10.54 3.29 -5.49
C LEU A 242 10.43 2.77 -4.05
N LEU A 243 11.37 3.17 -3.19
CA LEU A 243 11.38 2.83 -1.77
C LEU A 243 10.96 3.98 -0.87
N LYS A 244 11.32 5.19 -1.29
CA LYS A 244 11.28 6.37 -0.44
C LYS A 244 11.30 7.61 -1.31
N GLU A 245 10.50 8.57 -0.88
CA GLU A 245 10.58 9.96 -1.29
C GLU A 245 10.88 10.82 -0.07
N ALA A 246 11.57 11.93 -0.29
CA ALA A 246 11.84 12.89 0.76
C ALA A 246 11.96 14.30 0.16
N SER A 247 11.30 15.26 0.79
CA SER A 247 11.50 16.68 0.48
C SER A 247 12.98 17.06 0.63
N ALA A 248 13.43 18.12 -0.06
CA ALA A 248 14.84 18.51 -0.02
C ALA A 248 15.35 18.91 1.37
N ASP A 249 14.48 19.41 2.25
CA ASP A 249 14.79 19.67 3.67
C ASP A 249 14.65 18.42 4.56
N GLY A 250 13.99 17.38 4.06
CA GLY A 250 13.75 16.12 4.73
C GLY A 250 12.73 16.21 5.86
N GLU A 251 11.89 17.26 5.85
CA GLU A 251 10.77 17.40 6.78
C GLU A 251 9.64 16.44 6.43
N GLU A 252 9.44 16.15 5.15
CA GLU A 252 8.45 15.19 4.65
C GLU A 252 9.14 13.99 4.03
N VAL A 253 8.66 12.80 4.40
CA VAL A 253 9.25 11.52 4.01
C VAL A 253 8.12 10.52 3.83
N VAL A 254 8.02 9.98 2.62
CA VAL A 254 7.14 8.87 2.28
C VAL A 254 8.00 7.62 2.15
N GLU A 255 7.60 6.50 2.76
CA GLU A 255 8.35 5.24 2.68
C GLU A 255 7.46 4.06 2.30
N LEU A 256 8.02 3.19 1.46
CA LEU A 256 7.47 1.90 1.07
C LEU A 256 7.20 1.07 2.33
N LYS A 257 6.00 0.52 2.42
CA LYS A 257 5.57 -0.39 3.49
C LYS A 257 5.47 -1.84 3.01
N GLY A 258 5.15 -2.06 1.74
CA GLY A 258 5.11 -3.43 1.20
C GLY A 258 4.99 -3.51 -0.32
N VAL A 259 5.38 -4.67 -0.85
CA VAL A 259 5.19 -5.06 -2.26
C VAL A 259 4.44 -6.38 -2.31
N PHE A 260 3.34 -6.39 -3.03
CA PHE A 260 2.38 -7.47 -3.13
C PHE A 260 2.18 -7.85 -4.59
N LEU A 261 1.68 -9.06 -4.81
CA LEU A 261 1.30 -9.55 -6.12
C LEU A 261 -0.18 -9.95 -6.04
N THR A 262 -1.04 -9.11 -6.59
CA THR A 262 -2.46 -9.35 -6.77
C THR A 262 -2.76 -10.17 -8.02
N GLY A 263 -3.95 -10.74 -8.01
CA GLY A 263 -4.51 -11.53 -9.10
C GLY A 263 -4.73 -12.98 -8.69
N ILE A 264 -5.75 -13.59 -9.28
CA ILE A 264 -6.16 -14.96 -8.99
C ILE A 264 -5.03 -15.99 -9.16
N ASP A 265 -4.05 -15.71 -10.01
CA ASP A 265 -2.88 -16.58 -10.23
C ASP A 265 -1.90 -16.59 -9.04
N MET A 266 -2.01 -15.61 -8.15
CA MET A 266 -1.21 -15.49 -6.91
C MET A 266 -1.91 -16.11 -5.70
N VAL A 267 -3.21 -16.41 -5.82
CA VAL A 267 -3.98 -17.09 -4.78
C VAL A 267 -3.45 -18.53 -4.62
N PRO A 268 -3.14 -18.99 -3.40
CA PRO A 268 -2.66 -20.34 -3.15
C PRO A 268 -3.60 -21.43 -3.72
N ASP A 269 -3.04 -22.37 -4.49
CA ASP A 269 -3.83 -23.49 -5.05
C ASP A 269 -4.16 -24.53 -3.97
N LEU A 270 -5.36 -24.43 -3.38
CA LEU A 270 -5.88 -25.39 -2.42
C LEU A 270 -5.85 -26.84 -2.96
N GLY A 271 -6.03 -27.03 -4.27
CA GLY A 271 -6.00 -28.34 -4.92
C GLY A 271 -4.60 -28.96 -4.99
N ALA A 272 -3.55 -28.16 -4.85
CA ALA A 272 -2.16 -28.61 -4.76
C ALA A 272 -1.76 -29.00 -3.33
N ALA A 273 -2.46 -28.49 -2.31
CA ALA A 273 -2.23 -28.83 -0.91
C ALA A 273 -2.74 -30.24 -0.57
N VAL A 274 -2.11 -30.85 0.44
CA VAL A 274 -2.49 -32.19 0.93
C VAL A 274 -2.83 -32.08 2.39
N PHE A 275 -4.04 -32.52 2.77
CA PHE A 275 -4.55 -32.44 4.14
C PHE A 275 -4.75 -33.84 4.71
N THR A 276 -3.72 -34.42 5.33
CA THR A 276 -3.83 -35.72 6.02
C THR A 276 -4.45 -35.57 7.40
N ALA A 277 -4.17 -34.48 8.11
CA ALA A 277 -4.67 -34.20 9.46
C ALA A 277 -5.05 -32.71 9.65
N PRO A 278 -5.94 -32.13 8.83
CA PRO A 278 -6.17 -30.68 8.77
C PRO A 278 -6.61 -30.03 10.08
N GLY A 279 -7.27 -30.77 10.96
CA GLY A 279 -7.74 -30.28 12.26
C GLY A 279 -6.70 -30.34 13.39
N THR A 280 -5.45 -30.72 13.10
CA THR A 280 -4.33 -30.63 14.05
C THR A 280 -3.47 -29.46 13.60
N ILE A 281 -3.73 -28.29 14.17
CA ILE A 281 -3.01 -27.06 13.88
C ILE A 281 -2.00 -26.84 15.02
N ASP A 282 -0.79 -27.38 14.83
CA ASP A 282 0.31 -27.35 15.82
C ASP A 282 1.49 -26.47 15.40
N HIS A 283 1.26 -25.60 14.40
CA HIS A 283 2.20 -24.59 13.94
C HIS A 283 2.68 -23.70 15.09
N ASP A 284 4.00 -23.49 15.20
CA ASP A 284 4.58 -22.74 16.32
C ASP A 284 4.06 -21.29 16.38
N LEU A 285 3.81 -20.63 15.24
CA LEU A 285 3.37 -19.22 15.22
C LEU A 285 1.85 -19.03 15.30
N LEU A 286 1.03 -20.10 15.25
CA LEU A 286 -0.42 -20.00 15.42
C LEU A 286 -1.00 -21.37 15.83
N PRO A 287 -0.74 -21.82 17.07
CA PRO A 287 -1.22 -23.11 17.55
C PRO A 287 -2.72 -23.04 17.92
N LEU A 288 -3.58 -23.67 17.12
CA LEU A 288 -5.03 -23.70 17.38
C LEU A 288 -5.45 -25.00 18.06
N THR A 289 -5.14 -25.11 19.37
CA THR A 289 -5.51 -26.26 20.19
C THR A 289 -6.94 -26.12 20.74
N PRO A 290 -7.85 -27.08 20.49
CA PRO A 290 -9.22 -27.00 20.99
C PRO A 290 -9.33 -26.83 22.51
N GLY A 291 -10.08 -25.83 22.94
CA GLY A 291 -10.27 -25.40 24.33
C GLY A 291 -9.30 -24.31 24.78
N SER A 292 -8.36 -23.88 23.94
CA SER A 292 -7.56 -22.67 24.18
C SER A 292 -8.43 -21.43 24.04
N THR A 293 -8.08 -20.40 24.81
CA THR A 293 -8.72 -19.08 24.76
C THR A 293 -7.66 -18.00 24.88
N LEU A 294 -7.67 -17.03 23.97
CA LEU A 294 -6.88 -15.82 24.03
C LEU A 294 -7.82 -14.63 24.24
N THR A 295 -7.38 -13.61 24.97
CA THR A 295 -8.13 -12.37 25.16
C THR A 295 -7.23 -11.19 24.83
N TYR A 296 -7.73 -10.32 23.99
CA TYR A 296 -7.09 -9.10 23.54
C TYR A 296 -7.90 -7.88 23.99
N GLU A 297 -7.21 -6.77 24.20
CA GLU A 297 -7.83 -5.47 24.49
C GLU A 297 -7.23 -4.40 23.58
N ALA A 298 -8.08 -3.46 23.15
CA ALA A 298 -7.69 -2.22 22.48
C ALA A 298 -8.44 -1.05 23.11
N GLU A 299 -7.78 0.09 23.25
CA GLU A 299 -8.41 1.33 23.67
C GLU A 299 -8.68 2.16 22.40
N THR A 300 -9.95 2.34 22.06
CA THR A 300 -10.41 3.09 20.89
C THR A 300 -10.97 4.44 21.32
N GLU A 301 -11.29 5.33 20.38
CA GLU A 301 -11.99 6.58 20.68
C GLU A 301 -13.38 6.35 21.30
N ASP A 302 -14.03 5.24 20.92
CA ASP A 302 -15.40 4.88 21.33
C ASP A 302 -15.46 4.09 22.64
N GLY A 303 -14.34 3.53 23.10
CA GLY A 303 -14.24 2.80 24.38
C GLY A 303 -13.21 1.67 24.37
N THR A 304 -13.26 0.82 25.40
CA THR A 304 -12.40 -0.36 25.45
C THR A 304 -13.03 -1.48 24.63
N GLU A 305 -12.35 -1.90 23.57
CA GLU A 305 -12.68 -3.12 22.85
C GLU A 305 -12.02 -4.32 23.54
N THR A 306 -12.76 -5.43 23.63
CA THR A 306 -12.26 -6.71 24.14
C THR A 306 -12.61 -7.81 23.16
N ILE A 307 -11.59 -8.52 22.69
CA ILE A 307 -11.74 -9.64 21.75
C ILE A 307 -11.41 -10.94 22.49
N ILE A 308 -12.34 -11.90 22.48
CA ILE A 308 -12.12 -13.23 23.06
C ILE A 308 -12.09 -14.25 21.93
N VAL A 309 -10.94 -14.87 21.71
CA VAL A 309 -10.72 -15.90 20.69
C VAL A 309 -10.71 -17.28 21.34
N GLU A 310 -11.69 -18.12 21.04
CA GLU A 310 -11.84 -19.49 21.56
C GLU A 310 -11.70 -20.53 20.44
N VAL A 311 -10.78 -21.49 20.61
CA VAL A 311 -10.66 -22.62 19.68
C VAL A 311 -11.68 -23.70 20.08
N LEU A 312 -12.68 -23.96 19.25
CA LEU A 312 -13.76 -24.88 19.58
C LEU A 312 -13.37 -26.36 19.36
N HIS A 313 -14.04 -27.27 20.06
CA HIS A 313 -13.89 -28.72 19.85
C HIS A 313 -14.60 -29.26 18.60
N GLY A 314 -15.43 -28.44 17.96
CA GLY A 314 -16.11 -28.79 16.72
C GLY A 314 -15.21 -28.65 15.50
N THR A 315 -15.66 -29.19 14.37
CA THR A 315 -15.02 -28.95 13.07
C THR A 315 -16.09 -28.59 12.04
N ARG A 316 -15.72 -27.78 11.04
CA ARG A 316 -16.54 -27.49 9.85
C ARG A 316 -15.86 -28.09 8.63
N VAL A 317 -16.63 -28.56 7.66
CA VAL A 317 -16.07 -28.97 6.36
C VAL A 317 -16.26 -27.83 5.37
N VAL A 318 -15.16 -27.25 4.91
CA VAL A 318 -15.14 -26.15 3.93
C VAL A 318 -14.28 -26.57 2.74
N ALA A 319 -14.77 -26.39 1.51
CA ALA A 319 -14.12 -26.86 0.28
C ALA A 319 -13.63 -28.33 0.31
N GLY A 320 -14.24 -29.19 1.15
CA GLY A 320 -13.87 -30.60 1.33
C GLY A 320 -12.76 -30.88 2.36
N VAL A 321 -12.22 -29.84 3.02
CA VAL A 321 -11.24 -29.92 4.11
C VAL A 321 -11.96 -29.81 5.46
N SER A 322 -11.55 -30.59 6.46
CA SER A 322 -12.12 -30.52 7.82
C SER A 322 -11.34 -29.50 8.65
N CYS A 323 -11.92 -28.30 8.82
CA CYS A 323 -11.33 -27.16 9.48
C CYS A 323 -11.60 -27.14 10.99
N VAL A 324 -10.65 -26.60 11.74
CA VAL A 324 -10.83 -26.14 13.12
C VAL A 324 -11.76 -24.93 13.10
N ILE A 325 -12.68 -24.85 14.06
CA ILE A 325 -13.52 -23.67 14.25
C ILE A 325 -12.89 -22.83 15.35
N VAL A 326 -12.53 -21.61 15.03
CA VAL A 326 -12.19 -20.57 16.02
C VAL A 326 -13.40 -19.66 16.13
N ARG A 327 -13.68 -19.18 17.33
CA ARG A 327 -14.74 -18.21 17.58
C ARG A 327 -14.14 -17.04 18.30
N ASP A 328 -14.10 -15.93 17.63
CA ASP A 328 -13.85 -14.61 18.16
C ASP A 328 -15.17 -13.95 18.58
N THR A 329 -15.07 -13.08 19.56
CA THR A 329 -16.23 -12.37 20.10
C THR A 329 -15.74 -11.01 20.53
N VAL A 330 -16.22 -9.98 19.85
CA VAL A 330 -15.79 -8.60 20.06
C VAL A 330 -16.83 -7.86 20.89
N THR A 331 -16.38 -7.20 21.95
CA THR A 331 -17.23 -6.35 22.76
C THR A 331 -16.65 -4.97 22.95
N LEU A 332 -17.46 -3.91 22.79
CA LEU A 332 -17.12 -2.54 23.14
C LEU A 332 -17.75 -2.18 24.48
N ASP A 333 -16.93 -1.82 25.48
CA ASP A 333 -17.37 -1.56 26.86
C ASP A 333 -18.26 -2.69 27.44
N GLY A 334 -18.02 -3.94 26.99
CA GLY A 334 -18.75 -5.15 27.38
C GLY A 334 -20.09 -5.36 26.66
N VAL A 335 -20.42 -4.55 25.64
CA VAL A 335 -21.53 -4.76 24.71
C VAL A 335 -21.04 -5.56 23.52
N LEU A 336 -21.70 -6.69 23.21
CA LEU A 336 -21.37 -7.52 22.04
C LEU A 336 -21.63 -6.75 20.75
N ILE A 337 -20.57 -6.49 19.97
CA ILE A 337 -20.65 -5.84 18.67
C ILE A 337 -20.41 -6.81 17.52
N GLU A 338 -19.67 -7.90 17.75
CA GLU A 338 -19.42 -8.92 16.73
C GLU A 338 -19.29 -10.32 17.34
N ASP A 339 -19.77 -11.34 16.61
CA ASP A 339 -19.59 -12.76 16.95
C ASP A 339 -19.28 -13.54 15.66
N THR A 340 -18.03 -13.94 15.50
CA THR A 340 -17.52 -14.52 14.26
C THR A 340 -17.05 -15.97 14.47
N PHE A 341 -17.09 -16.77 13.41
CA PHE A 341 -16.66 -18.17 13.41
C PHE A 341 -15.72 -18.46 12.24
N ASP A 342 -14.43 -18.32 12.48
CA ASP A 342 -13.38 -18.62 11.52
C ASP A 342 -13.14 -20.12 11.33
N TRP A 343 -12.72 -20.48 10.12
CA TRP A 343 -12.35 -21.85 9.78
C TRP A 343 -10.91 -21.94 9.30
N PHE A 344 -10.07 -22.62 10.08
CA PHE A 344 -8.65 -22.83 9.75
C PHE A 344 -8.33 -24.29 9.48
N ALA A 345 -7.35 -24.56 8.64
CA ALA A 345 -6.80 -25.91 8.42
C ALA A 345 -5.29 -25.88 8.21
N GLN A 346 -4.55 -26.86 8.74
CA GLN A 346 -3.12 -27.00 8.46
C GLN A 346 -2.87 -28.09 7.41
N ASP A 347 -2.11 -27.77 6.36
CA ASP A 347 -1.70 -28.74 5.35
C ASP A 347 -0.48 -29.59 5.79
N ASP A 348 -0.18 -30.65 5.04
CA ASP A 348 0.98 -31.53 5.29
C ASP A 348 2.34 -30.83 5.04
N GLY A 349 2.32 -29.65 4.41
CA GLY A 349 3.47 -28.75 4.24
C GLY A 349 3.71 -27.85 5.45
N GLY A 350 2.76 -27.81 6.40
CA GLY A 350 2.79 -27.02 7.62
C GLY A 350 2.07 -25.67 7.50
N ASN A 351 1.60 -25.27 6.32
CA ASN A 351 0.94 -23.97 6.15
C ASN A 351 -0.45 -24.00 6.79
N ILE A 352 -0.84 -22.88 7.40
CA ILE A 352 -2.18 -22.68 7.94
C ILE A 352 -3.00 -21.93 6.91
N TRP A 353 -4.10 -22.53 6.49
CA TRP A 353 -5.05 -21.98 5.55
C TRP A 353 -6.19 -21.30 6.29
N TYR A 354 -6.58 -20.11 5.85
CA TYR A 354 -7.80 -19.43 6.27
C TYR A 354 -8.89 -19.75 5.23
N MET A 355 -9.96 -20.41 5.69
CA MET A 355 -10.92 -21.07 4.80
C MET A 355 -12.25 -20.32 4.69
N GLY A 356 -12.41 -19.23 5.43
CA GLY A 356 -13.62 -18.43 5.51
C GLY A 356 -14.12 -18.26 6.94
N GLU A 357 -15.19 -17.49 7.03
CA GLU A 357 -15.81 -17.03 8.27
C GLU A 357 -17.33 -16.88 8.15
N GLU A 358 -17.97 -16.89 9.31
CA GLU A 358 -19.40 -16.59 9.46
C GLU A 358 -19.52 -15.51 10.53
N VAL A 359 -19.75 -14.28 10.09
CA VAL A 359 -19.78 -13.05 10.89
C VAL A 359 -21.22 -12.72 11.26
N VAL A 360 -21.41 -12.22 12.49
CA VAL A 360 -22.63 -11.53 12.88
C VAL A 360 -22.29 -10.22 13.56
N ASN A 361 -22.50 -9.10 12.87
CA ASN A 361 -22.36 -7.76 13.42
C ASN A 361 -23.65 -7.34 14.14
N TYR A 362 -23.51 -6.64 15.27
CA TYR A 362 -24.61 -6.15 16.10
C TYR A 362 -24.58 -4.63 16.17
N VAL A 363 -25.55 -3.98 15.52
CA VAL A 363 -25.61 -2.51 15.43
C VAL A 363 -26.58 -1.96 16.47
N TYR A 364 -26.14 -0.97 17.24
CA TYR A 364 -26.91 -0.34 18.32
C TYR A 364 -27.21 1.14 18.03
N ASP A 365 -28.27 1.68 18.65
CA ASP A 365 -28.50 3.12 18.72
C ASP A 365 -27.78 3.77 19.91
N ASP A 366 -27.72 5.12 19.96
CA ASP A 366 -27.11 5.90 21.06
C ASP A 366 -27.69 5.60 22.45
N ASP A 367 -28.90 5.01 22.52
CA ASP A 367 -29.55 4.61 23.78
C ASP A 367 -29.15 3.17 24.19
N GLY A 368 -28.29 2.49 23.41
CA GLY A 368 -27.80 1.13 23.62
C GLY A 368 -28.80 0.04 23.23
N ASN A 369 -29.78 0.33 22.37
CA ASN A 369 -30.73 -0.67 21.88
C ASN A 369 -30.23 -1.29 20.58
N LEU A 370 -30.22 -2.62 20.49
CA LEU A 370 -29.93 -3.34 19.25
C LEU A 370 -30.99 -2.97 18.19
N ILE A 371 -30.54 -2.42 17.06
CA ILE A 371 -31.41 -1.99 15.96
C ILE A 371 -31.37 -2.96 14.78
N GLU A 372 -30.22 -3.54 14.48
CA GLU A 372 -30.06 -4.54 13.43
C GLU A 372 -28.88 -5.48 13.65
N THR A 373 -28.85 -6.54 12.85
CA THR A 373 -27.69 -7.42 12.69
C THR A 373 -27.48 -7.63 11.20
N ASN A 374 -26.22 -7.68 10.76
CA ASN A 374 -25.84 -8.06 9.41
C ASN A 374 -24.75 -9.15 9.47
N ASP A 375 -24.42 -9.69 8.31
CA ASP A 375 -23.40 -10.72 8.08
C ASP A 375 -22.28 -10.20 7.15
N ASP A 376 -22.11 -8.87 7.09
CA ASP A 376 -21.04 -8.22 6.34
C ASP A 376 -19.69 -8.76 6.84
N GLY A 377 -18.78 -9.09 5.89
CA GLY A 377 -17.53 -9.82 6.17
C GLY A 377 -17.62 -11.34 6.02
N SER A 378 -18.82 -11.95 5.98
CA SER A 378 -18.93 -13.41 5.86
C SER A 378 -18.55 -13.93 4.46
N TRP A 379 -17.66 -14.91 4.40
CA TRP A 379 -17.33 -15.63 3.16
C TRP A 379 -16.94 -17.10 3.42
N GLU A 380 -17.06 -17.95 2.40
CA GLU A 380 -16.68 -19.37 2.51
C GLU A 380 -15.95 -19.85 1.25
N ALA A 381 -14.73 -20.41 1.42
CA ALA A 381 -13.98 -20.98 0.31
C ALA A 381 -14.79 -22.03 -0.48
N GLY A 382 -14.85 -21.85 -1.80
CA GLY A 382 -15.60 -22.70 -2.72
C GLY A 382 -17.07 -22.32 -2.90
N VAL A 383 -17.53 -21.24 -2.25
CA VAL A 383 -18.84 -20.60 -2.47
C VAL A 383 -18.64 -19.34 -3.30
N ASP A 384 -19.47 -19.12 -4.31
CA ASP A 384 -19.54 -17.91 -5.15
C ASP A 384 -18.23 -17.39 -5.77
N GLY A 385 -17.19 -18.23 -5.80
CA GLY A 385 -15.88 -17.90 -6.37
C GLY A 385 -14.81 -17.57 -5.34
N ALA A 386 -15.17 -17.46 -4.05
CA ALA A 386 -14.24 -17.26 -2.96
C ALA A 386 -13.22 -18.41 -2.88
N LEU A 387 -11.96 -18.05 -2.67
CA LEU A 387 -10.82 -18.95 -2.56
C LEU A 387 -10.13 -18.71 -1.21
N PRO A 388 -9.65 -19.78 -0.55
CA PRO A 388 -8.91 -19.63 0.69
C PRO A 388 -7.48 -19.15 0.41
N GLY A 389 -6.92 -18.40 1.35
CA GLY A 389 -5.50 -18.06 1.36
C GLY A 389 -4.74 -18.78 2.47
N ILE A 390 -3.53 -18.32 2.71
CA ILE A 390 -2.67 -18.77 3.80
C ILE A 390 -2.72 -17.74 4.92
N GLN A 391 -3.10 -18.14 6.13
CA GLN A 391 -2.95 -17.27 7.31
C GLN A 391 -1.48 -17.13 7.71
N ILE A 392 -0.77 -18.27 7.78
CA ILE A 392 0.65 -18.34 8.15
C ILE A 392 1.34 -19.44 7.33
N LYS A 393 2.46 -19.10 6.69
CA LYS A 393 3.34 -20.06 6.01
C LYS A 393 4.24 -20.78 7.02
N GLU A 394 4.51 -22.08 6.80
CA GLU A 394 5.47 -22.85 7.61
C GLU A 394 6.91 -22.31 7.51
N MET A 395 7.32 -21.94 6.29
CA MET A 395 8.62 -21.36 6.03
C MET A 395 8.42 -19.92 5.60
N THR A 396 8.55 -19.01 6.54
CA THR A 396 8.52 -17.56 6.29
C THR A 396 9.93 -17.04 6.02
N VAL A 397 10.12 -16.30 4.94
CA VAL A 397 11.24 -15.36 4.78
C VAL A 397 10.71 -13.94 4.64
N ALA A 398 11.48 -12.95 5.09
CA ALA A 398 11.13 -11.55 4.87
C ALA A 398 10.94 -11.28 3.37
N GLY A 399 9.87 -10.56 3.04
CA GLY A 399 9.40 -10.29 1.68
C GLY A 399 8.47 -11.35 1.09
N ASP A 400 8.20 -12.46 1.77
CA ASP A 400 7.16 -13.39 1.32
C ASP A 400 5.78 -12.72 1.46
N SER A 401 5.09 -12.51 0.34
CA SER A 401 3.68 -12.08 0.30
C SER A 401 2.74 -13.23 -0.09
N TYR A 402 1.49 -13.13 0.32
CA TYR A 402 0.43 -14.10 0.06
C TYR A 402 -0.94 -13.52 0.38
N TYR A 403 -1.95 -13.98 -0.36
CA TYR A 403 -3.34 -13.81 0.02
C TYR A 403 -3.65 -14.61 1.29
N GLN A 404 -4.33 -14.00 2.23
CA GLN A 404 -4.99 -14.64 3.38
C GLN A 404 -6.41 -15.07 2.99
N GLU A 405 -7.04 -14.33 2.09
CA GLU A 405 -8.32 -14.66 1.47
C GLU A 405 -8.45 -14.04 0.08
N TYR A 406 -9.37 -14.54 -0.72
CA TYR A 406 -9.67 -13.96 -2.02
C TYR A 406 -11.11 -14.22 -2.41
N TYR A 407 -11.93 -13.18 -2.31
CA TYR A 407 -13.29 -13.09 -2.79
C TYR A 407 -13.45 -11.73 -3.48
N PRO A 408 -13.41 -11.69 -4.83
CA PRO A 408 -13.33 -10.44 -5.58
C PRO A 408 -14.39 -9.42 -5.19
N ASP A 409 -13.96 -8.19 -4.94
CA ASP A 409 -14.79 -7.03 -4.54
C ASP A 409 -15.48 -7.18 -3.17
N GLU A 410 -15.18 -8.23 -2.39
CA GLU A 410 -15.88 -8.57 -1.14
C GLU A 410 -14.93 -8.86 0.03
N ALA A 411 -13.79 -9.54 -0.21
CA ALA A 411 -12.80 -9.90 0.83
C ALA A 411 -11.44 -10.23 0.17
N GLU A 412 -10.40 -9.40 0.34
CA GLU A 412 -9.13 -9.57 -0.40
C GLU A 412 -7.87 -9.40 0.47
N ASP A 413 -7.94 -9.83 1.74
CA ASP A 413 -6.84 -9.67 2.68
C ASP A 413 -5.57 -10.39 2.25
N MET A 414 -4.47 -9.73 2.57
CA MET A 414 -3.14 -10.04 2.12
C MET A 414 -2.13 -9.76 3.22
N ALA A 415 -1.12 -10.61 3.33
CA ALA A 415 -0.01 -10.43 4.25
C ALA A 415 1.33 -10.47 3.54
N MET A 416 2.29 -9.70 4.05
CA MET A 416 3.71 -9.82 3.75
C MET A 416 4.51 -9.99 5.03
N VAL A 417 5.45 -10.93 5.05
CA VAL A 417 6.41 -11.07 6.14
C VAL A 417 7.41 -9.89 6.11
N VAL A 418 7.41 -9.07 7.15
CA VAL A 418 8.31 -7.92 7.29
C VAL A 418 9.60 -8.33 7.97
N ALA A 419 9.46 -8.96 9.14
CA ALA A 419 10.59 -9.27 10.00
C ALA A 419 10.40 -10.58 10.77
N LEU A 420 11.53 -11.13 11.20
CA LEU A 420 11.63 -12.38 11.94
C LEU A 420 12.53 -12.16 13.15
N ALA A 421 12.30 -12.95 14.19
CA ALA A 421 13.09 -12.96 15.41
C ALA A 421 13.10 -11.61 16.14
N LEU A 422 11.94 -10.96 16.23
CA LEU A 422 11.75 -9.72 16.97
C LEU A 422 11.45 -9.98 18.44
N ASP A 423 11.93 -9.07 19.29
CA ASP A 423 11.46 -8.95 20.68
C ASP A 423 10.33 -7.90 20.70
N VAL A 424 9.12 -8.31 21.06
CA VAL A 424 7.92 -7.46 21.13
C VAL A 424 7.57 -7.20 22.59
N GLU A 425 7.65 -5.94 23.01
CA GLU A 425 7.24 -5.50 24.36
C GLU A 425 5.79 -5.01 24.33
N MET A 426 4.97 -5.60 25.20
CA MET A 426 3.56 -5.24 25.41
C MET A 426 3.43 -4.08 26.41
N ALA A 427 2.27 -3.43 26.45
CA ALA A 427 1.96 -2.32 27.35
C ALA A 427 2.10 -2.67 28.85
N ASP A 428 1.86 -3.93 29.21
CA ASP A 428 2.03 -4.42 30.58
C ASP A 428 3.51 -4.73 30.96
N GLY A 429 4.43 -4.58 30.01
CA GLY A 429 5.86 -4.85 30.12
C GLY A 429 6.27 -6.30 29.88
N THR A 430 5.33 -7.16 29.45
CA THR A 430 5.64 -8.51 28.95
C THR A 430 6.46 -8.41 27.67
N ILE A 431 7.45 -9.28 27.50
CA ILE A 431 8.27 -9.34 26.28
C ILE A 431 8.11 -10.72 25.67
N TYR A 432 7.68 -10.78 24.42
CA TYR A 432 7.68 -11.96 23.57
C TYR A 432 8.94 -11.95 22.70
N GLU A 433 9.76 -12.99 22.82
CA GLU A 433 10.99 -13.15 22.02
C GLU A 433 10.70 -13.96 20.75
N ASP A 434 11.57 -13.81 19.75
CA ASP A 434 11.54 -14.58 18.50
C ASP A 434 10.25 -14.42 17.67
N CYS A 435 9.61 -13.26 17.72
CA CYS A 435 8.34 -12.99 17.02
C CYS A 435 8.50 -12.84 15.50
N LEU A 436 7.46 -13.26 14.77
CA LEU A 436 7.20 -12.90 13.37
C LEU A 436 6.43 -11.58 13.35
N GLN A 437 6.76 -10.70 12.40
CA GLN A 437 5.95 -9.53 12.05
C GLN A 437 5.50 -9.65 10.60
N THR A 438 4.19 -9.53 10.38
CA THR A 438 3.59 -9.30 9.07
C THR A 438 3.13 -7.85 8.95
N ILE A 439 3.05 -7.36 7.73
CA ILE A 439 2.21 -6.22 7.37
C ILE A 439 1.06 -6.76 6.54
N GLU A 440 -0.16 -6.37 6.89
CA GLU A 440 -1.41 -6.82 6.29
C GLU A 440 -2.16 -5.64 5.72
N TRP A 441 -2.88 -5.87 4.63
CA TRP A 441 -3.61 -4.85 3.89
C TRP A 441 -4.79 -5.49 3.15
N ASN A 442 -5.84 -4.71 2.95
CA ASN A 442 -6.96 -5.06 2.11
C ASN A 442 -7.06 -4.07 0.93
N PRO A 443 -7.00 -4.49 -0.36
CA PRO A 443 -7.14 -3.56 -1.48
C PRO A 443 -8.50 -2.86 -1.58
N LEU A 444 -9.51 -3.38 -0.86
CA LEU A 444 -10.83 -2.77 -0.71
C LEU A 444 -10.86 -1.69 0.37
N GLU A 445 -9.93 -1.74 1.33
CA GLU A 445 -9.70 -0.76 2.41
C GLU A 445 -8.22 -0.30 2.38
N PRO A 446 -7.77 0.30 1.26
CA PRO A 446 -6.36 0.62 1.02
C PRO A 446 -5.71 1.54 2.07
N GLU A 447 -6.52 2.28 2.82
CA GLU A 447 -6.13 3.15 3.92
C GLU A 447 -5.67 2.37 5.17
N THR A 448 -6.18 1.15 5.37
CA THR A 448 -5.86 0.32 6.53
C THR A 448 -4.66 -0.57 6.22
N LEU A 449 -3.57 -0.31 6.92
CA LEU A 449 -2.42 -1.20 6.98
C LEU A 449 -2.15 -1.55 8.42
N GLU A 450 -1.94 -2.83 8.69
CA GLU A 450 -1.72 -3.30 10.05
C GLU A 450 -0.44 -4.12 10.15
N TYR A 451 0.32 -3.92 11.21
CA TYR A 451 1.33 -4.88 11.63
C TYR A 451 0.71 -5.91 12.56
N LYS A 452 0.86 -7.20 12.21
CA LYS A 452 0.53 -8.29 13.13
C LYS A 452 1.80 -8.98 13.61
N TYR A 453 1.84 -9.27 14.91
CA TYR A 453 2.99 -9.89 15.57
C TYR A 453 2.59 -11.25 16.14
N TYR A 454 3.33 -12.29 15.74
CA TYR A 454 3.07 -13.66 16.17
C TYR A 454 4.23 -14.20 17.00
N ALA A 455 3.94 -14.66 18.21
CA ALA A 455 4.94 -15.23 19.12
C ALA A 455 4.91 -16.77 19.12
N PRO A 456 6.07 -17.45 19.11
CA PRO A 456 6.14 -18.90 19.15
C PRO A 456 5.43 -19.53 20.35
N GLY A 457 4.57 -20.52 20.08
CA GLY A 457 3.77 -21.25 21.06
C GLY A 457 2.54 -20.48 21.57
N VAL A 458 2.31 -19.25 21.11
CA VAL A 458 1.18 -18.41 21.56
C VAL A 458 0.23 -18.14 20.40
N GLY A 459 0.74 -17.65 19.27
CA GLY A 459 -0.11 -17.11 18.21
C GLY A 459 0.08 -15.60 18.07
N LEU A 460 -0.96 -14.94 17.57
CA LEU A 460 -1.04 -13.49 17.53
C LEU A 460 -0.91 -12.90 18.94
N VAL A 461 0.00 -11.95 19.13
CA VAL A 461 0.19 -11.24 20.41
C VAL A 461 -0.11 -9.75 20.33
N LYS A 462 0.02 -9.14 19.15
CA LYS A 462 -0.18 -7.72 18.94
C LYS A 462 -0.62 -7.44 17.52
N GLU A 463 -1.57 -6.53 17.37
CA GLU A 463 -1.90 -5.86 16.11
C GLU A 463 -1.71 -4.36 16.34
N ALA A 464 -1.19 -3.67 15.35
CA ALA A 464 -0.99 -2.24 15.41
C ALA A 464 -1.21 -1.66 14.03
N LEU A 465 -2.13 -0.69 13.92
CA LEU A 465 -2.26 0.10 12.72
C LEU A 465 -0.88 0.70 12.40
N VAL A 466 -0.46 0.57 11.14
CA VAL A 466 0.85 1.08 10.72
C VAL A 466 0.85 2.57 11.01
N GLY A 467 1.83 2.98 11.82
CA GLY A 467 2.16 4.34 12.28
C GLY A 467 1.06 5.18 12.90
N SER A 468 0.01 4.55 13.40
CA SER A 468 -0.77 5.10 14.51
C SER A 468 -0.35 4.40 15.80
N ASP A 469 -0.35 5.12 16.91
CA ASP A 469 -0.29 4.52 18.24
C ASP A 469 -1.66 4.47 18.93
N GLU A 470 -2.71 4.97 18.27
CA GLU A 470 -4.06 5.09 18.82
C GLU A 470 -4.87 3.79 18.71
N GLU A 471 -4.47 2.87 17.82
CA GLU A 471 -5.16 1.58 17.61
C GLU A 471 -4.17 0.42 17.68
N THR A 472 -3.88 0.00 18.91
CA THR A 472 -3.10 -1.21 19.18
C THR A 472 -3.97 -2.22 19.93
N VAL A 473 -4.14 -3.39 19.33
CA VAL A 473 -4.74 -4.56 19.96
C VAL A 473 -3.63 -5.39 20.59
N GLU A 474 -3.70 -5.65 21.90
CA GLU A 474 -2.68 -6.40 22.61
C GLU A 474 -3.26 -7.61 23.34
N LEU A 475 -2.54 -8.73 23.31
CA LEU A 475 -2.86 -9.90 24.10
C LEU A 475 -2.71 -9.58 25.59
N VAL A 476 -3.80 -9.68 26.35
CA VAL A 476 -3.82 -9.45 27.80
C VAL A 476 -3.80 -10.76 28.59
N THR A 477 -4.41 -11.83 28.06
CA THR A 477 -4.37 -13.17 28.68
C THR A 477 -4.40 -14.28 27.65
N GLY A 478 -3.62 -15.34 27.87
CA GLY A 478 -3.62 -16.57 27.06
C GLY A 478 -3.26 -17.83 27.82
#